data_AF-B3NTK8-F1
#
_entry.id   AF-B3NTK8-F1
#
_cell.length_a   1.000
_cell.length_b   1.000
_cell.length_c   1.000
_cell.angle_alpha   90.00
_cell.angle_beta   90.00
_cell.angle_gamma   90.00
#
_symmetry.space_group_name_H-M   'P 1'
#
loop_
_entity.id
_entity.type
_entity.pdbx_description
1 polymer ?
#
loop_
_entity_poly.entity_id
_entity_poly.type
_entity_poly.pdbx_seq_one_letter_code
_entity_poly.pdbx_strand_id
1 'polypeptide(L)'
;MRQQGVRWCSLVVVVVAIAIRHVSQGISSSDRSFQCLHTRLKGQTNCSPCAQLYVFNRKSGYRRCEHVNGQCYPFRKVFPTARLCESICQPYIRRPTLHEVTTLPPLPIVEPFADSDEEFE
;
A
#
# COMPACT_ATOMS: atom_id res chain seq x y z
N MET A 1 -33.61 -6.93 -30.91
CA MET A 1 -33.40 -7.50 -29.55
C MET A 1 -32.09 -8.29 -29.37
N ARG A 2 -31.43 -8.77 -30.44
CA ARG A 2 -30.27 -9.69 -30.33
C ARG A 2 -28.94 -9.03 -29.89
N GLN A 3 -28.76 -7.73 -30.13
CA GLN A 3 -27.53 -7.00 -29.75
C GLN A 3 -27.45 -6.63 -28.26
N GLN A 4 -28.59 -6.46 -27.58
CA GLN A 4 -28.59 -6.14 -26.15
C GLN A 4 -28.07 -7.34 -25.34
N GLY A 5 -28.55 -8.56 -25.59
CA GLY A 5 -28.12 -9.76 -24.84
C GLY A 5 -26.61 -10.02 -24.87
N VAL A 6 -25.96 -9.80 -26.02
CA VAL A 6 -24.49 -9.97 -26.16
C VAL A 6 -23.73 -8.97 -25.29
N ARG A 7 -24.22 -7.73 -25.21
CA ARG A 7 -23.60 -6.66 -24.43
C ARG A 7 -23.69 -6.91 -22.93
N TRP A 8 -24.81 -7.48 -22.46
CA TRP A 8 -25.00 -7.88 -21.07
C TRP A 8 -24.12 -9.07 -20.69
N CYS A 9 -24.02 -10.09 -21.54
CA CYS A 9 -23.12 -11.22 -21.30
C CYS A 9 -21.65 -10.76 -21.21
N SER A 10 -21.22 -9.84 -22.06
CA SER A 10 -19.86 -9.27 -21.98
C SER A 10 -19.61 -8.53 -20.67
N LEU A 11 -20.58 -7.74 -20.18
CA LEU A 11 -20.45 -7.05 -18.89
C LEU A 11 -20.35 -8.02 -17.72
N VAL A 12 -21.16 -9.08 -17.71
CA VAL A 12 -21.10 -10.12 -16.67
C VAL A 12 -19.73 -10.80 -16.67
N VAL A 13 -19.19 -11.15 -17.84
CA VAL A 13 -17.85 -11.75 -17.95
C VAL A 13 -16.76 -10.81 -17.42
N VAL A 14 -16.85 -9.51 -17.69
CA VAL A 14 -15.89 -8.52 -17.16
C VAL A 14 -15.99 -8.41 -15.64
N VAL A 15 -17.20 -8.34 -15.08
CA VAL A 15 -17.41 -8.27 -13.62
C VAL A 15 -16.89 -9.53 -12.93
N VAL A 16 -17.18 -10.72 -13.50
CA VAL A 16 -16.69 -12.00 -12.98
C VAL A 16 -15.17 -12.08 -13.06
N ALA A 17 -14.55 -11.64 -14.15
CA ALA A 17 -13.10 -11.63 -14.28
C ALA A 17 -12.43 -10.69 -13.25
N ILE A 18 -13.05 -9.55 -12.96
CA ILE A 18 -12.59 -8.62 -11.91
C ILE A 18 -12.74 -9.26 -10.53
N ALA A 19 -13.88 -9.87 -10.23
CA ALA A 19 -14.12 -10.56 -8.96
C ALA A 19 -13.13 -11.72 -8.75
N ILE A 20 -12.92 -12.56 -9.78
CA ILE A 20 -11.94 -13.65 -9.75
C ILE A 20 -10.54 -13.08 -9.56
N ARG A 21 -10.16 -11.98 -10.20
CA ARG A 21 -8.87 -11.31 -9.96
C ARG A 21 -8.72 -10.84 -8.51
N HIS A 22 -9.76 -10.27 -7.92
CA HIS A 22 -9.73 -9.85 -6.52
C HIS A 22 -9.58 -11.03 -5.56
N VAL A 23 -10.27 -12.15 -5.82
CA VAL A 23 -10.20 -13.37 -5.00
C VAL A 23 -8.87 -14.11 -5.20
N SER A 24 -8.41 -14.25 -6.44
CA SER A 24 -7.16 -14.94 -6.79
C SER A 24 -5.91 -14.20 -6.32
N GLN A 25 -5.99 -12.88 -6.09
CA GLN A 25 -4.92 -12.13 -5.43
C GLN A 25 -4.75 -12.50 -3.94
N GLY A 26 -5.68 -13.23 -3.33
CA GLY A 26 -5.51 -13.86 -2.00
C GLY A 26 -5.35 -12.90 -0.82
N ILE A 27 -5.39 -11.58 -1.04
CA ILE A 27 -5.16 -10.57 -0.01
C ILE A 27 -6.51 -9.95 0.37
N SER A 28 -7.07 -10.44 1.47
CA SER A 28 -8.28 -9.89 2.10
C SER A 28 -8.09 -8.43 2.51
N SER A 29 -9.18 -7.65 2.59
CA SER A 29 -9.16 -6.27 3.10
C SER A 29 -8.52 -6.18 4.50
N SER A 30 -8.82 -7.16 5.36
CA SER A 30 -8.23 -7.28 6.69
C SER A 30 -6.71 -7.49 6.60
N ASP A 31 -6.25 -8.34 5.68
CA ASP A 31 -4.83 -8.59 5.46
C ASP A 31 -4.12 -7.30 5.00
N ARG A 32 -4.71 -6.56 4.04
CA ARG A 32 -4.18 -5.26 3.59
C ARG A 32 -4.06 -4.28 4.75
N SER A 33 -5.11 -4.16 5.56
CA SER A 33 -5.11 -3.30 6.74
C SER A 33 -4.01 -3.70 7.72
N PHE A 34 -3.83 -5.01 7.94
CA PHE A 34 -2.78 -5.53 8.80
C PHE A 34 -1.36 -5.29 8.23
N GLN A 35 -1.18 -5.41 6.91
CA GLN A 35 0.12 -5.14 6.28
C GLN A 35 0.45 -3.64 6.27
N CYS A 36 -0.51 -2.80 5.92
CA CYS A 36 -0.27 -1.39 5.62
C CYS A 36 -0.43 -0.51 6.87
N LEU A 37 -1.45 -0.73 7.70
CA LEU A 37 -1.85 0.19 8.77
C LEU A 37 -1.45 -0.29 10.17
N HIS A 38 -1.38 -1.60 10.43
CA HIS A 38 -1.11 -2.12 11.77
C HIS A 38 0.37 -2.32 12.07
N THR A 39 0.76 -2.07 13.30
CA THR A 39 2.10 -2.41 13.80
C THR A 39 2.27 -3.93 13.84
N ARG A 40 3.49 -4.38 13.53
CA ARG A 40 3.85 -5.81 13.60
C ARG A 40 4.71 -6.08 14.81
N LEU A 41 4.49 -7.23 15.44
CA LEU A 41 5.32 -7.75 16.52
C LEU A 41 6.68 -8.28 16.02
N LYS A 42 6.75 -8.71 14.75
CA LYS A 42 7.99 -9.15 14.09
C LYS A 42 8.40 -8.15 13.01
N GLY A 43 9.61 -7.65 13.15
CA GLY A 43 10.19 -6.62 12.30
C GLY A 43 11.03 -7.09 11.14
N GLN A 44 11.53 -6.10 10.40
CA GLN A 44 12.58 -6.25 9.41
C GLN A 44 13.86 -6.80 10.07
N THR A 45 14.42 -7.87 9.51
CA THR A 45 15.68 -8.47 9.96
C THR A 45 16.89 -7.97 9.19
N ASN A 46 16.69 -7.34 8.04
CA ASN A 46 17.75 -6.84 7.16
C ASN A 46 17.54 -5.36 6.86
N CYS A 47 18.35 -4.50 7.48
CA CYS A 47 18.31 -3.04 7.30
C CYS A 47 19.46 -2.51 6.43
N SER A 48 19.94 -3.31 5.47
CA SER A 48 21.06 -2.88 4.64
C SER A 48 20.70 -1.62 3.82
N PRO A 49 21.60 -0.61 3.76
CA PRO A 49 21.42 0.57 2.89
C PRO A 49 21.40 0.21 1.41
N CYS A 50 21.92 -0.96 1.04
CA CYS A 50 21.95 -1.43 -0.34
C CYS A 50 20.68 -2.23 -0.73
N ALA A 51 19.76 -2.46 0.21
CA ALA A 51 18.55 -3.24 -0.05
C ALA A 51 17.41 -2.33 -0.54
N GLN A 52 16.89 -2.63 -1.73
CA GLN A 52 15.72 -1.94 -2.28
C GLN A 52 14.45 -2.37 -1.54
N LEU A 53 14.15 -1.68 -0.44
CA LEU A 53 13.07 -2.02 0.46
C LEU A 53 12.11 -0.84 0.59
N TYR A 54 10.82 -1.15 0.73
CA TYR A 54 9.76 -0.16 0.78
C TYR A 54 8.88 -0.36 2.00
N VAL A 55 8.42 0.73 2.59
CA VAL A 55 7.48 0.74 3.71
C VAL A 55 6.28 1.61 3.35
N PHE A 56 5.09 1.26 3.84
CA PHE A 56 3.93 2.12 3.70
C PHE A 56 3.92 3.18 4.82
N ASN A 57 3.93 4.45 4.44
CA ASN A 57 3.69 5.56 5.35
C ASN A 57 2.20 5.63 5.68
N ARG A 58 1.87 5.57 6.97
CA ARG A 58 0.48 5.49 7.46
C ARG A 58 -0.12 6.85 7.75
N LYS A 59 0.73 7.88 7.83
CA LYS A 59 0.39 9.25 8.19
C LYS A 59 -0.70 9.77 7.27
N SER A 60 -1.79 10.26 7.85
CA SER A 60 -3.05 10.51 7.13
C SER A 60 -2.89 11.46 5.92
N GLY A 61 -1.97 12.42 5.99
CA GLY A 61 -1.62 13.35 4.92
C GLY A 61 -0.56 12.87 3.91
N TYR A 62 0.17 11.80 4.24
CA TYR A 62 1.33 11.31 3.49
C TYR A 62 1.25 9.81 3.18
N ARG A 63 0.03 9.25 3.11
CA ARG A 63 -0.15 7.83 2.82
C ARG A 63 0.41 7.46 1.45
N ARG A 64 1.58 6.82 1.43
CA ARG A 64 2.30 6.39 0.22
C ARG A 64 3.32 5.31 0.58
N CYS A 65 3.79 4.59 -0.42
CA CYS A 65 4.94 3.72 -0.27
C CYS A 65 6.22 4.57 -0.31
N GLU A 66 7.19 4.28 0.56
CA GLU A 66 8.44 5.02 0.68
C GLU A 66 9.62 4.07 0.69
N HIS A 67 10.68 4.42 -0.04
CA HIS A 67 11.94 3.69 0.04
C HIS A 67 12.56 3.84 1.43
N VAL A 68 13.08 2.73 1.94
CA VAL A 68 13.60 2.61 3.30
C VAL A 68 14.96 3.30 3.46
N ASN A 69 15.74 3.49 2.38
CA ASN A 69 17.03 4.19 2.39
C ASN A 69 17.98 3.70 3.53
N GLY A 70 18.01 2.40 3.82
CA GLY A 70 18.84 1.83 4.89
C GLY A 70 18.33 2.02 6.32
N GLN A 71 17.14 2.60 6.52
CA GLN A 71 16.51 2.68 7.84
C GLN A 71 15.93 1.33 8.27
N CYS A 72 15.89 1.07 9.58
CA CYS A 72 15.20 -0.11 10.11
C CYS A 72 13.75 0.21 10.47
N TYR A 73 12.81 -0.63 10.03
CA TYR A 73 11.41 -0.53 10.41
C TYR A 73 10.94 -1.81 11.16
N PRO A 74 11.29 -1.96 12.46
CA PRO A 74 11.04 -3.20 13.21
C PRO A 74 9.56 -3.45 13.53
N PHE A 75 8.69 -2.45 13.42
CA PHE A 75 7.27 -2.60 13.73
C PHE A 75 6.36 -2.38 12.51
N ARG A 76 6.92 -2.32 11.31
CA ARG A 76 6.16 -2.10 10.07
C ARG A 76 6.42 -3.22 9.08
N LYS A 77 5.46 -3.45 8.18
CA LYS A 77 5.66 -4.34 7.04
C LYS A 77 6.62 -3.68 6.06
N VAL A 78 7.68 -4.40 5.74
CA VAL A 78 8.61 -4.04 4.66
C VAL A 78 8.29 -4.89 3.44
N PHE A 79 8.25 -4.23 2.30
CA PHE A 79 8.00 -4.80 0.99
C PHE A 79 9.30 -4.82 0.19
N PRO A 80 9.56 -5.88 -0.60
CA PRO A 80 10.77 -6.03 -1.41
C PRO A 80 10.78 -5.16 -2.66
N THR A 81 9.66 -4.55 -3.05
CA THR A 81 9.56 -3.64 -4.20
C THR A 81 8.46 -2.60 -3.99
N ALA A 82 8.60 -1.45 -4.67
CA ALA A 82 7.57 -0.41 -4.72
C ALA A 82 6.23 -0.98 -5.21
N ARG A 83 6.25 -1.75 -6.32
CA ARG A 83 5.05 -2.35 -6.92
C ARG A 83 4.31 -3.29 -5.96
N LEU A 84 5.03 -4.02 -5.11
CA LEU A 84 4.37 -4.89 -4.14
C LEU A 84 3.72 -4.09 -3.02
N CYS A 85 4.40 -3.06 -2.52
CA CYS A 85 3.81 -2.13 -1.54
C CYS A 85 2.56 -1.46 -2.13
N GLU A 86 2.65 -0.96 -3.36
CA GLU A 86 1.54 -0.30 -4.06
C GLU A 86 0.37 -1.24 -4.27
N SER A 87 0.60 -2.43 -4.80
CA SER A 87 -0.49 -3.37 -5.09
C SER A 87 -1.24 -3.84 -3.85
N ILE A 88 -0.54 -3.97 -2.71
CA ILE A 88 -1.13 -4.36 -1.42
C ILE A 88 -1.83 -3.17 -0.75
N CYS A 89 -1.19 -2.00 -0.72
CA CYS A 89 -1.65 -0.81 -0.01
C CYS A 89 -2.47 0.18 -0.86
N GLN A 90 -2.73 -0.12 -2.14
CA GLN A 90 -3.49 0.70 -3.09
C GLN A 90 -4.73 1.40 -2.51
N PRO A 91 -5.63 0.74 -1.75
CA PRO A 91 -6.83 1.41 -1.23
C PRO A 91 -6.53 2.49 -0.18
N TYR A 92 -5.32 2.51 0.39
CA TYR A 92 -4.91 3.45 1.43
C TYR A 92 -3.98 4.56 0.90
N ILE A 93 -3.44 4.42 -0.31
CA ILE A 93 -2.52 5.39 -0.91
C ILE A 93 -3.25 6.68 -1.25
N ARG A 94 -2.69 7.81 -0.80
CA ARG A 94 -3.15 9.18 -1.09
C ARG A 94 -2.14 10.00 -1.89
N ARG A 95 -0.87 9.59 -1.91
CA ARG A 95 0.21 10.30 -2.61
C ARG A 95 1.11 9.36 -3.43
N PRO A 96 1.84 9.88 -4.44
CA PRO A 96 2.78 9.08 -5.22
C PRO A 96 3.87 8.44 -4.36
N THR A 97 4.27 7.23 -4.72
CA THR A 97 5.34 6.46 -4.05
C THR A 97 6.69 7.18 -4.15
N LEU A 98 7.36 7.32 -3.00
CA LEU A 98 8.69 7.90 -2.89
C LEU A 98 9.73 6.83 -3.22
N HIS A 99 10.37 6.97 -4.38
CA HIS A 99 11.42 6.07 -4.84
C HIS A 99 12.80 6.65 -4.48
N GLU A 100 13.80 5.79 -4.31
CA GLU A 100 15.19 6.16 -4.01
C GLU A 100 15.78 7.18 -5.01
N VAL A 101 15.43 7.05 -6.29
CA VAL A 101 16.05 7.81 -7.40
C VAL A 101 15.34 9.14 -7.68
N THR A 102 14.15 9.39 -7.11
CA THR A 102 13.23 10.38 -7.72
C THR A 102 12.75 11.53 -6.84
N THR A 103 13.33 11.82 -5.67
CA THR A 103 12.69 12.86 -4.84
C THR A 103 13.63 13.75 -4.03
N LEU A 104 13.67 15.03 -4.41
CA LEU A 104 13.93 16.14 -3.50
C LEU A 104 13.04 16.00 -2.25
N PRO A 105 13.53 16.40 -1.06
CA PRO A 105 12.78 16.26 0.19
C PRO A 105 11.39 16.92 0.06
N PRO A 106 10.32 16.27 0.55
CA PRO A 106 8.98 16.86 0.48
C PRO A 106 8.97 18.20 1.24
N LEU A 107 8.38 19.22 0.63
CA LEU A 107 8.15 20.51 1.29
C LEU A 107 7.34 20.30 2.58
N PRO A 108 7.64 21.02 3.67
CA PRO A 108 6.87 20.93 4.90
C PRO A 108 5.44 21.45 4.64
N ILE A 109 4.42 20.65 4.96
CA ILE A 109 3.01 21.04 4.84
C ILE A 109 2.38 21.07 6.23
N VAL A 110 1.63 22.14 6.50
CA VAL A 110 0.81 22.36 7.69
C VAL A 110 -0.38 21.39 7.68
N GLU A 111 -0.49 20.56 8.70
CA GLU A 111 -1.46 19.45 8.78
C GLU A 111 -2.81 19.92 9.34
N PRO A 112 -3.96 19.59 8.71
CA PRO A 112 -5.28 19.98 9.22
C PRO A 112 -5.95 18.92 10.11
N PHE A 113 -5.39 17.72 10.27
CA PHE A 113 -6.04 16.64 11.00
C PHE A 113 -5.04 15.89 11.87
N ALA A 114 -5.41 15.73 13.14
CA ALA A 114 -4.66 14.93 14.10
C ALA A 114 -4.54 13.50 13.58
N ASP A 115 -3.30 12.99 13.55
CA ASP A 115 -3.07 11.57 13.41
C ASP A 115 -3.69 10.87 14.63
N SER A 116 -4.31 9.71 14.40
CA SER A 116 -4.81 8.86 15.46
C SER A 116 -3.60 8.21 16.13
N ASP A 117 -2.98 8.98 17.04
CA ASP A 117 -1.98 8.53 17.98
C ASP A 117 -2.70 7.71 19.06
N GLU A 118 -3.06 6.46 18.77
CA GLU A 118 -3.22 5.47 19.84
C GLU A 118 -1.82 5.01 20.24
N GLU A 119 -1.11 5.92 20.90
CA GLU A 119 0.17 5.74 21.56
C GLU A 119 -0.09 5.69 23.08
N PHE A 120 0.22 4.54 23.68
CA PHE A 120 0.37 4.27 25.13
C PHE A 120 -0.88 4.08 26.01
N GLU A 121 -1.11 2.82 26.38
CA GLU A 121 -1.03 2.34 27.77
C GLU A 121 -0.28 1.01 27.83
#